data_AF-A0A285UYD0-F1
#
_entry.id   AF-A0A285UYD0-F1
#
_cell.length_a   1.000
_cell.length_b   1.000
_cell.length_c   1.000
_cell.angle_alpha   90.00
_cell.angle_beta   90.00
_cell.angle_gamma   90.00
#
_symmetry.space_group_name_H-M   'P 1'
#
loop_
_entity.id
_entity.type
_entity.pdbx_description
1 polymer ?
#
loop_
_entity_poly.entity_id
_entity_poly.type
_entity_poly.pdbx_seq_one_letter_code
_entity_poly.pdbx_strand_id
1 'polypeptide(L)'
;MTYRKIITIDGGSAQYWQDRKEGFRLIREAEEAIENLRDERMYIAGRWDDEYGDYEPVENLAPFDRVDEAIAAIEANETAVSILIAQRRTCIGDWKVRAVIYALARIDGIDPESDYELLHGPD
;
A
#
# COMPACT_ATOMS: atom_id res chain seq x y z
N MET A 1 -6.27 9.44 -26.68
CA MET A 1 -7.08 10.46 -25.97
C MET A 1 -6.61 10.46 -24.52
N THR A 2 -6.09 11.56 -23.99
CA THR A 2 -5.70 11.64 -22.57
C THR A 2 -6.93 11.74 -21.68
N TYR A 3 -7.13 10.76 -20.80
CA TYR A 3 -8.20 10.79 -19.80
C TYR A 3 -7.89 11.86 -18.76
N ARG A 4 -8.67 12.95 -18.73
CA ARG A 4 -8.54 14.03 -17.73
C ARG A 4 -9.81 14.14 -16.91
N LYS A 5 -9.81 13.55 -15.71
CA LYS A 5 -10.84 13.80 -14.70
C LYS A 5 -10.59 15.19 -14.09
N ILE A 6 -11.48 16.14 -14.36
CA ILE A 6 -11.44 17.45 -13.72
C ILE A 6 -12.03 17.29 -12.31
N ILE A 7 -11.23 17.61 -11.29
CA ILE A 7 -11.63 17.57 -9.88
C ILE A 7 -11.76 19.00 -9.36
N THR A 8 -12.93 19.31 -8.80
CA THR A 8 -13.20 20.59 -8.15
C THR A 8 -12.73 20.53 -6.70
N ILE A 9 -11.92 21.50 -6.27
CA ILE A 9 -11.41 21.60 -4.91
C ILE A 9 -12.16 22.72 -4.18
N ASP A 10 -12.78 22.40 -3.06
CA ASP A 10 -13.29 23.38 -2.11
C ASP A 10 -12.34 23.51 -0.92
N GLY A 11 -11.36 24.40 -1.05
CA GLY A 11 -10.37 24.65 0.00
C GLY A 11 -10.94 25.34 1.25
N GLY A 12 -12.17 25.85 1.21
CA GLY A 12 -12.87 26.41 2.37
C GLY A 12 -13.65 25.36 3.17
N SER A 13 -13.86 24.17 2.60
CA SER A 13 -14.63 23.11 3.25
C SER A 13 -13.83 22.45 4.38
N ALA A 14 -14.45 22.37 5.56
CA ALA A 14 -13.91 21.59 6.67
C ALA A 14 -13.78 20.11 6.31
N GLN A 15 -14.75 19.57 5.55
CA GLN A 15 -14.73 18.16 5.12
C GLN A 15 -13.53 17.86 4.23
N TYR A 16 -13.23 18.76 3.28
CA TYR A 16 -12.07 18.62 2.41
C TYR A 16 -10.76 18.49 3.19
N TRP A 17 -10.59 19.27 4.26
CA TRP A 17 -9.40 19.19 5.10
C TRP A 17 -9.39 17.95 6.00
N GLN A 18 -10.55 17.50 6.49
CA GLN A 18 -10.65 16.25 7.24
C GLN A 18 -10.27 15.04 6.36
N ASP A 19 -10.80 14.98 5.14
CA ASP A 19 -10.51 13.90 4.20
C ASP A 19 -9.01 13.86 3.85
N ARG A 20 -8.38 15.02 3.67
CA ARG A 20 -6.93 15.09 3.42
C ARG A 20 -6.11 14.67 4.62
N LYS A 21 -6.51 15.09 5.83
CA LYS A 21 -5.84 14.68 7.07
C LYS A 21 -5.89 13.16 7.22
N GLU A 22 -7.03 12.55 6.91
CA GLU A 22 -7.20 11.11 6.90
C GLU A 22 -6.32 10.43 5.82
N GLY A 23 -6.33 10.96 4.59
CA GLY A 23 -5.48 10.42 3.52
C GLY A 23 -3.99 10.46 3.87
N PHE A 24 -3.49 11.56 4.44
CA PHE A 24 -2.10 11.64 4.91
C PHE A 24 -1.82 10.73 6.11
N ARG A 25 -2.79 10.53 7.01
CA ARG A 25 -2.66 9.59 8.14
C ARG A 25 -2.43 8.16 7.62
N LEU A 26 -3.24 7.71 6.67
CA LEU A 26 -3.12 6.37 6.08
C LEU A 26 -1.79 6.16 5.36
N ILE A 27 -1.31 7.17 4.62
CA ILE A 27 0.00 7.12 3.97
C ILE A 27 1.11 6.96 5.02
N ARG A 28 1.07 7.75 6.10
CA ARG A 28 2.04 7.65 7.18
C ARG A 28 2.01 6.28 7.87
N GLU A 29 0.82 5.73 8.12
CA GLU A 29 0.68 4.42 8.77
C GLU A 29 1.26 3.29 7.91
N ALA A 30 1.10 3.34 6.59
CA ALA A 30 1.77 2.39 5.70
C ALA A 30 3.30 2.55 5.71
N GLU A 31 3.80 3.79 5.74
CA GLU A 31 5.25 4.05 5.89
C GLU A 31 5.79 3.49 7.20
N GLU A 32 5.11 3.76 8.32
CA GLU A 32 5.46 3.24 9.65
C GLU A 32 5.40 1.70 9.70
N ALA A 33 4.39 1.07 9.08
CA ALA A 33 4.28 -0.39 9.03
C ALA A 33 5.49 -1.02 8.31
N ILE A 34 5.93 -0.42 7.21
CA ILE A 34 7.10 -0.90 6.44
C ILE A 34 8.39 -0.66 7.19
N GLU A 35 8.53 0.47 7.87
CA GLU A 35 9.70 0.73 8.71
C GLU A 35 9.78 -0.29 9.86
N ASN A 36 8.67 -0.54 10.55
CA ASN A 36 8.60 -1.53 11.64
C ASN A 36 8.90 -2.95 11.15
N LEU A 37 8.46 -3.32 9.95
CA LEU A 37 8.73 -4.64 9.36
C LEU A 37 10.23 -4.96 9.30
N ARG A 38 11.10 -3.96 9.13
CA ARG A 38 12.56 -4.16 9.06
C ARG A 38 13.17 -4.63 10.39
N ASP A 39 12.52 -4.31 11.50
CA ASP A 39 12.97 -4.66 12.85
C ASP A 39 12.26 -5.91 13.41
N GLU A 40 11.27 -6.44 12.68
CA GLU A 40 10.51 -7.61 13.09
C GLU A 40 11.27 -8.91 12.81
N ARG A 41 11.06 -9.91 13.69
CA ARG A 41 11.69 -11.22 13.53
C ARG A 41 11.05 -11.99 12.39
N MET A 42 11.86 -12.55 11.49
CA MET A 42 11.38 -13.42 10.40
C MET A 42 10.82 -14.76 10.90
N TYR A 43 11.35 -15.28 12.01
CA TYR A 43 10.89 -16.54 12.61
C TYR A 43 10.57 -16.36 14.10
N ILE A 44 9.53 -17.05 14.55
CA ILE A 44 9.10 -17.16 15.94
C ILE A 44 9.09 -18.63 16.38
N ALA A 45 9.14 -18.85 17.70
CA ALA A 45 9.06 -20.20 18.25
C ALA A 45 7.66 -20.78 18.04
N GLY A 46 7.61 -21.94 17.38
CA GLY A 46 6.42 -22.74 17.15
C GLY A 46 6.15 -23.73 18.27
N ARG A 47 5.83 -24.97 17.90
CA ARG A 47 5.61 -26.04 18.88
C ARG A 47 6.94 -26.60 19.36
N TRP A 48 6.94 -27.06 20.61
CA TRP A 48 8.05 -27.83 21.14
C TRP A 48 8.09 -29.20 20.47
N ASP A 49 9.28 -29.59 20.02
CA ASP A 49 9.56 -30.89 19.44
C ASP A 49 10.38 -31.74 20.44
N ASP A 50 9.77 -32.80 20.96
CA ASP A 50 10.40 -33.71 21.93
C ASP A 50 11.52 -34.57 21.32
N GLU A 51 11.53 -34.78 20.00
CA GLU A 51 12.58 -35.54 19.30
C GLU A 51 13.87 -34.72 19.18
N TYR A 52 13.75 -33.44 18.83
CA TYR A 52 14.90 -32.55 18.67
C TYR A 52 15.26 -31.78 19.95
N GLY A 53 14.34 -31.73 20.93
CA GLY A 53 14.55 -31.03 22.18
C GLY A 53 14.64 -29.51 22.02
N ASP A 54 13.91 -28.95 21.04
CA ASP A 54 13.83 -27.51 20.79
C ASP A 54 12.46 -27.13 20.18
N TYR A 55 12.19 -25.83 19.99
CA TYR A 55 11.00 -25.33 19.31
C TYR A 55 11.18 -25.32 17.78
N GLU A 56 10.17 -25.80 17.06
CA GLU A 56 10.08 -25.66 15.60
C GLU A 56 10.07 -24.17 15.21
N PRO A 57 10.90 -23.72 14.25
CA PRO A 57 10.81 -22.35 13.75
C PRO A 57 9.56 -22.18 12.88
N VAL A 58 8.76 -21.16 13.17
CA VAL A 58 7.56 -20.80 12.39
C VAL A 58 7.77 -19.42 11.78
N GLU A 59 7.43 -19.28 10.51
CA GLU A 59 7.47 -17.99 9.80
C GLU A 59 6.53 -16.98 10.44
N ASN A 60 7.06 -15.79 10.74
CA ASN A 60 6.29 -14.70 11.30
C ASN A 60 5.68 -13.87 10.18
N LEU A 61 4.51 -14.27 9.69
CA LEU A 61 3.81 -13.58 8.60
C LEU A 61 3.04 -12.33 9.06
N ALA A 62 2.72 -12.21 10.35
CA ALA A 62 1.88 -11.14 10.88
C ALA A 62 2.41 -9.71 10.57
N PRO A 63 3.72 -9.42 10.60
CA PRO A 63 4.25 -8.13 10.15
C PRO A 63 3.97 -7.82 8.67
N PHE A 64 4.02 -8.82 7.80
CA PHE A 64 3.71 -8.67 6.37
C PHE A 64 2.21 -8.42 6.17
N ASP A 65 1.36 -9.17 6.87
CA ASP A 65 -0.09 -8.96 6.84
C ASP A 65 -0.47 -7.52 7.23
N ARG A 66 0.20 -6.94 8.24
CA ARG A 66 -0.03 -5.54 8.65
C ARG A 66 0.34 -4.54 7.55
N VAL A 67 1.41 -4.78 6.80
CA VAL A 67 1.77 -3.93 5.66
C VAL A 67 0.72 -4.05 4.56
N ASP A 68 0.30 -5.27 4.23
CA ASP A 68 -0.73 -5.51 3.22
C ASP A 68 -2.06 -4.85 3.60
N GLU A 69 -2.47 -4.92 4.87
CA GLU A 69 -3.64 -4.21 5.39
C GLU A 69 -3.50 -2.69 5.27
N ALA A 70 -2.33 -2.12 5.57
CA ALA A 70 -2.09 -0.69 5.47
C ALA A 70 -2.12 -0.19 4.01
N ILE A 71 -1.56 -0.97 3.07
CA ILE A 71 -1.65 -0.69 1.64
C ILE A 71 -3.11 -0.79 1.17
N ALA A 72 -3.84 -1.83 1.57
CA ALA A 72 -5.25 -1.98 1.23
C ALA A 72 -6.10 -0.81 1.76
N ALA A 73 -5.80 -0.29 2.95
CA ALA A 73 -6.47 0.89 3.50
C ALA A 73 -6.20 2.16 2.68
N ILE A 74 -4.99 2.35 2.14
CA ILE A 74 -4.70 3.41 1.18
C ILE A 74 -5.55 3.22 -0.09
N GLU A 75 -5.55 2.02 -0.67
CA GLU A 75 -6.27 1.75 -1.92
C GLU A 75 -7.79 1.93 -1.81
N ALA A 76 -8.34 1.66 -0.62
CA ALA A 76 -9.75 1.87 -0.32
C ALA A 76 -10.11 3.35 -0.06
N ASN A 77 -9.13 4.24 0.12
CA ASN A 77 -9.36 5.65 0.42
C ASN A 77 -9.08 6.54 -0.81
N GLU A 78 -10.14 7.06 -1.43
CA GLU A 78 -10.03 7.90 -2.64
C GLU A 78 -9.11 9.12 -2.45
N THR A 79 -9.09 9.72 -1.26
CA THR A 79 -8.26 10.89 -0.98
C THR A 79 -6.79 10.52 -0.87
N ALA A 80 -6.45 9.41 -0.19
CA ALA A 80 -5.08 8.90 -0.13
C ALA A 80 -4.56 8.56 -1.54
N VAL A 81 -5.35 7.83 -2.33
CA VAL A 81 -5.02 7.51 -3.73
C VAL A 81 -4.82 8.78 -4.56
N SER A 82 -5.71 9.77 -4.44
CA SER A 82 -5.61 11.05 -5.15
C SER A 82 -4.34 11.83 -4.79
N ILE A 83 -3.95 11.84 -3.51
CA ILE A 83 -2.69 12.45 -3.04
C ILE A 83 -1.50 11.77 -3.72
N LEU A 84 -1.45 10.44 -3.73
CA LEU A 84 -0.34 9.68 -4.32
C LEU A 84 -0.28 9.82 -5.85
N ILE A 85 -1.44 9.85 -6.53
CA ILE A 85 -1.52 10.14 -7.98
C ILE A 85 -0.93 11.51 -8.28
N ALA A 86 -1.29 12.55 -7.51
CA ALA A 86 -0.77 13.90 -7.71
C ALA A 86 0.75 13.97 -7.54
N GLN A 87 1.33 13.11 -6.71
CA GLN A 87 2.78 12.95 -6.53
C GLN A 87 3.42 11.99 -7.54
N ARG A 88 2.62 11.30 -8.35
CA ARG A 88 3.01 10.15 -9.19
C ARG A 88 3.77 9.07 -8.39
N ARG A 89 3.44 8.89 -7.11
CA ARG A 89 4.08 7.95 -6.19
C ARG A 89 3.35 6.60 -6.23
N THR A 90 3.91 5.63 -6.95
CA THR A 90 3.30 4.31 -7.21
C THR A 90 3.58 3.25 -6.14
N CYS A 91 4.46 3.54 -5.17
CA CYS A 91 4.81 2.63 -4.10
C CYS A 91 5.00 3.36 -2.76
N ILE A 92 4.78 2.63 -1.67
CA ILE A 92 5.23 2.98 -0.33
C ILE A 92 6.31 1.96 0.04
N GLY A 93 7.54 2.41 0.29
CA GLY A 93 8.69 1.49 0.31
C GLY A 93 8.76 0.68 -0.98
N ASP A 94 8.84 -0.65 -0.83
CA ASP A 94 8.85 -1.61 -1.94
C ASP A 94 7.45 -2.12 -2.32
N TRP A 95 6.40 -1.74 -1.57
CA TRP A 95 5.02 -2.18 -1.82
C TRP A 95 4.33 -1.31 -2.86
N LYS A 96 3.81 -1.95 -3.91
CA LYS A 96 3.05 -1.30 -4.97
C LYS A 96 1.67 -0.88 -4.46
N VAL A 97 1.26 0.34 -4.81
CA VAL A 97 -0.13 0.81 -4.66
C VAL A 97 -0.80 0.70 -6.03
N ARG A 98 -1.42 -0.44 -6.31
CA ARG A 98 -2.02 -0.78 -7.62
C ARG A 98 -3.07 0.22 -8.04
N ALA A 99 -3.88 0.72 -7.10
CA ALA A 99 -4.87 1.76 -7.39
C ALA A 99 -4.24 3.01 -8.04
N VAL A 100 -3.06 3.42 -7.58
CA VAL A 100 -2.31 4.57 -8.12
C VAL A 100 -1.69 4.23 -9.47
N ILE A 101 -1.05 3.06 -9.58
CA ILE A 101 -0.44 2.57 -10.82
C ILE A 101 -1.46 2.55 -11.95
N TYR A 102 -2.63 1.94 -11.72
CA TYR A 102 -3.70 1.82 -12.71
C TYR A 102 -4.31 3.16 -13.08
N ALA A 103 -4.46 4.06 -12.11
CA ALA A 103 -4.95 5.41 -12.39
C ALA A 103 -3.97 6.19 -13.28
N LEU A 104 -2.65 6.11 -13.01
CA LEU A 104 -1.63 6.77 -13.81
C LEU A 104 -1.52 6.17 -15.22
N ALA A 105 -1.55 4.84 -15.36
CA ALA A 105 -1.56 4.18 -16.67
C ALA A 105 -2.72 4.68 -17.54
N ARG A 106 -3.94 4.76 -16.98
CA ARG A 106 -5.12 5.30 -17.69
C ARG A 106 -4.97 6.78 -18.06
N ILE A 107 -4.38 7.59 -17.18
CA ILE A 107 -4.08 9.01 -17.45
C ILE A 107 -3.12 9.14 -18.64
N ASP A 108 -2.10 8.28 -18.68
CA ASP A 108 -1.07 8.25 -19.72
C ASP A 108 -1.55 7.55 -21.01
N GLY A 109 -2.75 6.93 -20.98
CA GLY A 109 -3.36 6.26 -22.13
C GLY A 109 -2.85 4.83 -22.38
N ILE A 110 -2.25 4.21 -21.37
CA ILE A 110 -1.80 2.82 -21.35
C ILE A 110 -2.94 1.97 -20.79
N ASP A 111 -3.18 0.79 -21.39
CA ASP A 111 -4.12 -0.19 -20.84
C ASP A 111 -3.42 -0.99 -19.72
N PRO A 112 -3.74 -0.76 -18.44
CA PRO A 112 -3.07 -1.43 -17.32
C PRO A 112 -3.32 -2.94 -17.28
N GLU A 113 -4.39 -3.43 -17.93
CA GLU A 113 -4.71 -4.86 -17.96
C GLU A 113 -3.93 -5.61 -19.06
N SER A 114 -3.30 -4.88 -19.98
CA SER A 114 -2.46 -5.46 -21.04
C SER A 114 -1.00 -5.65 -20.60
N ASP A 115 -0.62 -5.08 -19.45
CA ASP A 115 0.73 -5.06 -18.94
C ASP A 115 0.87 -6.04 -17.76
N TYR A 116 1.42 -7.22 -18.06
CA TYR A 116 1.53 -8.34 -17.13
C TYR A 116 2.32 -7.98 -15.86
N GLU A 117 3.35 -7.13 -15.97
CA GLU A 117 4.18 -6.69 -14.83
C GLU A 117 3.41 -5.76 -13.87
N LEU A 118 2.38 -5.06 -14.36
CA LEU A 118 1.47 -4.25 -13.55
C LEU A 118 0.41 -5.09 -12.84
N LEU A 119 0.02 -6.23 -13.42
CA LEU A 119 -0.98 -7.15 -12.88
C LEU A 119 -0.42 -8.13 -11.84
N HIS A 120 0.79 -8.65 -12.05
CA HIS A 120 1.33 -9.79 -11.30
C HIS A 120 2.58 -9.50 -10.47
N GLY A 121 3.24 -8.35 -10.67
CA GLY A 121 4.56 -8.09 -10.06
C GLY A 121 5.70 -8.80 -10.82
N PRO A 122 6.98 -8.45 -10.56
CA PRO A 122 8.08 -9.28 -11.02
C PRO A 122 8.05 -10.63 -10.29
N ASP A 123 8.31 -11.72 -11.03
CA ASP A 123 8.48 -13.08 -10.49
C ASP A 123 9.57 -13.16 -9.40
#